data_AF-A0A832CNN7-F1
#
_entry.id   AF-A0A832CNN7-F1
#
_cell.length_a   1.000
_cell.length_b   1.000
_cell.length_c   1.000
_cell.angle_alpha   90.00
_cell.angle_beta   90.00
_cell.angle_gamma   90.00
#
_symmetry.space_group_name_H-M   'P 1'
#
loop_
_entity.id
_entity.type
_entity.pdbx_description
1 polymer ?
#
loop_
_entity_poly.entity_id
_entity_poly.type
_entity_poly.pdbx_seq_one_letter_code
_entity_poly.pdbx_strand_id
1 'polypeptide(L)'
;MTTHPSPITHNPFYLKIIGDGPLRKQLEDKVRDEELHNIEFTGRKSFDECVVLINDALFMIMLAICYEGFPMVIREAFACGKPVVSSSLGAMAELVEDGKTGLFLEPGNPVKEILKFR
;
A
#
# COMPACT_ATOMS: atom_id res chain seq x y z
N MET A 1 -5.35 -28.41 -10.65
CA MET A 1 -4.90 -27.54 -11.75
C MET A 1 -5.05 -26.11 -11.28
N THR A 2 -4.01 -25.57 -10.65
CA THR A 2 -4.00 -24.20 -10.14
C THR A 2 -3.80 -23.27 -11.33
N THR A 3 -4.83 -22.51 -11.67
CA THR A 3 -4.73 -21.48 -12.70
C THR A 3 -3.73 -20.42 -12.21
N HIS A 4 -2.52 -20.44 -12.79
CA HIS A 4 -1.63 -19.29 -12.68
C HIS A 4 -2.35 -18.11 -13.33
N PRO A 5 -2.60 -17.01 -12.59
CA PRO A 5 -3.29 -15.86 -13.16
C PRO A 5 -2.47 -15.29 -14.33
N SER A 6 -3.12 -15.11 -15.48
CA SER A 6 -2.51 -14.43 -16.62
C SER A 6 -1.98 -13.05 -16.19
N PRO A 7 -0.79 -12.64 -16.66
CA PRO A 7 -0.20 -11.35 -16.30
C PRO A 7 -1.16 -10.22 -16.69
N ILE A 8 -1.35 -9.26 -15.79
CA ILE A 8 -2.14 -8.05 -16.03
C ILE A 8 -1.43 -7.31 -17.17
N THR A 9 -1.95 -7.42 -18.39
CA THR A 9 -1.21 -7.00 -19.60
C THR A 9 -1.09 -5.49 -19.75
N HIS A 10 -1.84 -4.68 -18.98
CA HIS A 10 -1.66 -3.23 -18.81
C HIS A 10 -2.11 -2.83 -17.39
N ASN A 11 -1.16 -2.55 -16.50
CA ASN A 11 -1.45 -1.97 -15.19
C ASN A 11 -1.28 -0.45 -15.27
N PRO A 12 -2.35 0.37 -15.23
CA PRO A 12 -2.25 1.83 -15.31
C PRO A 12 -1.81 2.48 -14.00
N PHE A 13 -1.69 1.71 -12.92
CA PHE A 13 -1.38 2.25 -11.60
C PHE A 13 0.13 2.31 -11.36
N TYR A 14 0.60 3.43 -10.84
CA TYR A 14 1.97 3.60 -10.36
C TYR A 14 2.01 3.50 -8.84
N LEU A 15 2.94 2.70 -8.30
CA LEU A 15 3.16 2.56 -6.87
C LEU A 15 4.43 3.31 -6.47
N LYS A 16 4.29 4.35 -5.66
CA LYS A 16 5.41 5.03 -5.00
C LYS A 16 5.57 4.48 -3.58
N ILE A 17 6.75 4.00 -3.25
CA ILE A 17 7.10 3.48 -1.92
C ILE A 17 7.95 4.52 -1.21
N ILE A 18 7.35 5.18 -0.22
CA ILE A 18 8.00 6.20 0.62
C ILE A 18 8.62 5.53 1.84
N GLY A 19 9.90 5.80 2.06
CA GLY A 19 10.68 5.20 3.15
C GLY A 19 11.85 4.38 2.67
N ASP A 20 12.53 3.75 3.63
CA ASP A 20 13.68 2.87 3.37
C ASP A 20 13.78 1.82 4.48
N GLY A 21 14.56 0.76 4.25
CA GLY A 21 14.76 -0.28 5.22
C GLY A 21 15.69 -1.40 4.74
N PRO A 22 16.01 -2.35 5.62
CA PRO A 22 16.94 -3.45 5.32
C PRO A 22 16.48 -4.34 4.15
N LEU A 23 15.19 -4.33 3.83
CA LEU A 23 14.61 -5.09 2.73
C LEU A 23 14.67 -4.37 1.37
N ARG A 24 15.12 -3.11 1.31
CA ARG A 24 15.10 -2.31 0.07
C ARG A 24 15.72 -3.04 -1.12
N LYS A 25 16.97 -3.50 -0.96
CA LYS A 25 17.68 -4.19 -2.04
C LYS A 25 16.93 -5.43 -2.52
N GLN A 26 16.38 -6.23 -1.60
CA GLN A 26 15.63 -7.44 -1.96
C GLN A 26 14.36 -7.11 -2.75
N LEU A 27 13.68 -6.01 -2.39
CA LEU A 27 12.48 -5.55 -3.10
C LEU A 27 12.82 -4.97 -4.47
N GLU A 28 13.88 -4.17 -4.58
CA GLU A 28 14.37 -3.66 -5.87
C GLU A 28 14.80 -4.80 -6.80
N ASP A 29 15.50 -5.80 -6.27
CA ASP A 29 15.85 -7.02 -7.01
C ASP A 29 14.60 -7.74 -7.51
N LYS A 30 13.58 -7.93 -6.65
CA LYS A 30 12.30 -8.55 -7.02
C LYS A 30 11.56 -7.76 -8.11
N VAL A 31 11.49 -6.44 -8.01
CA VAL A 31 10.85 -5.56 -9.01
C VAL A 31 11.52 -5.69 -10.37
N ARG A 32 12.86 -5.76 -10.40
CA ARG A 32 13.62 -6.00 -11.63
C ARG A 32 13.36 -7.39 -12.19
N ASP A 33 13.43 -8.42 -11.34
CA ASP A 33 13.31 -9.82 -11.77
C ASP A 33 11.88 -10.16 -12.25
N GLU A 34 10.86 -9.45 -11.76
CA GLU A 34 9.47 -9.53 -12.22
C GLU A 34 9.12 -8.52 -13.34
N GLU A 35 10.10 -7.77 -13.85
CA GLU A 35 9.93 -6.77 -14.93
C GLU A 35 8.82 -5.74 -14.64
N LEU A 36 8.71 -5.31 -13.38
CA LEU A 36 7.71 -4.33 -12.94
C LEU A 36 8.22 -2.91 -13.20
N HIS A 37 7.64 -2.22 -14.18
CA HIS A 37 8.08 -0.88 -14.62
C HIS A 37 7.34 0.29 -13.94
N ASN A 38 6.38 0.01 -13.07
CA ASN A 38 5.45 0.98 -12.49
C ASN A 38 5.62 1.12 -10.96
N ILE A 39 6.80 0.79 -10.43
CA ILE A 39 7.13 0.89 -9.01
C ILE A 39 8.33 1.83 -8.83
N GLU A 40 8.20 2.81 -7.93
CA GLU A 40 9.24 3.78 -7.61
C GLU A 40 9.58 3.73 -6.11
N PHE A 41 10.85 3.48 -5.76
CA PHE A 41 11.35 3.55 -4.38
C PHE A 41 11.92 4.95 -4.11
N THR A 42 11.12 5.83 -3.51
CA THR A 42 11.48 7.26 -3.37
C THR A 42 12.54 7.52 -2.29
N GLY A 43 12.83 6.52 -1.44
CA GLY A 43 13.62 6.69 -0.23
C GLY A 43 12.85 7.46 0.86
N ARG A 44 13.57 7.84 1.92
CA ARG A 44 13.03 8.67 3.00
C ARG A 44 12.73 10.07 2.50
N LYS A 45 11.62 10.64 2.97
CA LYS A 45 11.14 11.97 2.61
C LYS A 45 10.88 12.80 3.86
N SER A 46 11.02 14.11 3.73
CA SER A 46 10.56 15.06 4.73
C SER A 46 9.03 15.05 4.84
N PHE A 47 8.49 15.62 5.91
CA PHE A 47 7.03 15.69 6.09
C PHE A 47 6.33 16.40 4.92
N ASP A 48 6.85 17.55 4.49
CA ASP A 48 6.25 18.32 3.40
C ASP A 48 6.30 17.55 2.06
N GLU A 49 7.39 16.84 1.79
CA GLU A 49 7.48 15.96 0.61
C GLU A 49 6.48 14.79 0.69
N CYS A 50 6.29 14.18 1.86
CA CYS A 50 5.27 13.15 2.05
C CYS A 50 3.87 13.70 1.77
N VAL A 51 3.54 14.88 2.29
CA VAL A 51 2.23 15.53 2.05
C VAL A 51 2.00 15.76 0.56
N VAL A 52 3.01 16.23 -0.18
CA VAL A 52 2.90 16.39 -1.64
C VAL A 52 2.63 15.07 -2.34
N LEU A 53 3.39 14.01 -1.99
CA LEU A 53 3.23 12.68 -2.60
C LEU A 53 1.90 12.03 -2.26
N ILE A 54 1.42 12.18 -1.02
CA ILE A 54 0.11 11.67 -0.60
C ILE A 54 -1.01 12.41 -1.34
N ASN A 55 -0.92 13.74 -1.50
CA ASN A 55 -1.93 14.51 -2.25
C ASN A 55 -2.02 14.12 -3.73
N ASP A 56 -0.91 13.73 -4.34
CA ASP A 56 -0.83 13.23 -5.73
C ASP A 56 -1.39 11.80 -5.88
N ALA A 57 -1.43 11.02 -4.78
CA ALA A 57 -1.91 9.65 -4.81
C ALA A 57 -3.44 9.54 -4.92
N LEU A 58 -3.91 8.43 -5.51
CA LEU A 58 -5.33 8.06 -5.52
C LEU A 58 -5.79 7.55 -4.15
N PHE A 59 -4.93 6.75 -3.49
CA PHE A 59 -5.15 6.17 -2.17
C PHE A 59 -3.81 5.75 -1.56
N MET A 60 -3.78 5.54 -0.25
CA MET A 60 -2.60 5.03 0.46
C MET A 60 -2.78 3.56 0.82
N ILE A 61 -1.69 2.80 0.83
CA ILE A 61 -1.67 1.40 1.29
C ILE A 61 -0.84 1.31 2.56
N MET A 62 -1.42 0.79 3.65
CA MET A 62 -0.74 0.51 4.92
C MET A 62 -1.07 -0.91 5.37
N LEU A 63 -0.24 -1.87 4.97
CA LEU A 63 -0.40 -3.27 5.34
C LEU A 63 0.57 -3.64 6.44
N ALA A 64 0.05 -4.26 7.50
CA ALA A 64 0.85 -4.75 8.60
C ALA A 64 0.37 -6.14 9.04
N ILE A 65 1.30 -6.96 9.49
CA ILE A 65 1.02 -8.29 10.06
C ILE A 65 1.08 -8.29 11.60
N CYS A 66 1.41 -7.15 12.20
CA CYS A 66 1.50 -6.96 13.64
C CYS A 66 0.78 -5.66 14.05
N TYR A 67 0.54 -5.52 15.35
CA TYR A 67 -0.09 -4.34 15.91
C TYR A 67 0.80 -3.10 15.74
N GLU A 68 0.15 -1.99 15.45
CA GLU A 68 0.73 -0.66 15.46
C GLU A 68 -0.02 0.15 16.53
N GLY A 69 0.71 0.88 17.38
CA GLY A 69 0.14 1.60 18.52
C GLY A 69 -0.50 2.94 18.17
N PHE A 70 0.04 3.66 17.19
CA PHE A 70 -0.51 4.90 16.67
C PHE A 70 -0.15 5.13 15.18
N PRO A 71 -0.98 4.65 14.22
CA PRO A 71 -0.62 4.59 12.81
C PRO A 71 -0.77 5.97 12.15
N MET A 72 0.21 6.84 12.38
CA MET A 72 0.22 8.23 11.95
C MET A 72 0.02 8.41 10.45
N VAL A 73 0.59 7.51 9.64
CA VAL A 73 0.47 7.55 8.17
C VAL A 73 -1.00 7.47 7.71
N ILE A 74 -1.86 6.72 8.41
CA ILE A 74 -3.30 6.66 8.10
C ILE A 74 -3.96 8.02 8.33
N ARG A 75 -3.59 8.69 9.42
CA ARG A 75 -4.10 10.03 9.76
C ARG A 75 -3.61 11.08 8.76
N GLU A 76 -2.35 10.98 8.33
CA GLU A 76 -1.77 11.85 7.32
C GLU A 76 -2.48 11.69 5.96
N ALA A 77 -2.79 10.45 5.56
CA ALA A 77 -3.60 10.19 4.37
C ALA A 77 -4.99 10.82 4.47
N PHE A 78 -5.69 10.64 5.59
CA PHE A 78 -7.00 11.25 5.81
C PHE A 78 -6.94 12.79 5.86
N ALA A 79 -5.88 13.37 6.43
CA ALA A 79 -5.66 14.82 6.40
C ALA A 79 -5.49 15.36 4.96
N CYS A 80 -4.98 14.53 4.05
CA CYS A 80 -4.90 14.82 2.61
C CYS A 80 -6.16 14.39 1.82
N GLY A 81 -7.22 13.96 2.50
CA GLY A 81 -8.46 13.49 1.88
C GLY A 81 -8.30 12.18 1.08
N LYS A 82 -7.30 11.35 1.42
CA LYS A 82 -7.01 10.11 0.70
C LYS A 82 -7.56 8.89 1.41
N PRO A 83 -8.30 8.01 0.72
CA PRO A 83 -8.73 6.76 1.31
C PRO A 83 -7.53 5.82 1.54
N VAL A 84 -7.69 4.89 2.47
CA VAL A 84 -6.61 3.98 2.87
C VAL A 84 -7.01 2.52 2.69
N VAL A 85 -6.16 1.73 2.03
CA VAL A 85 -6.21 0.28 2.06
C VAL A 85 -5.34 -0.20 3.22
N SER A 86 -5.96 -0.80 4.23
CA SER A 86 -5.29 -1.15 5.48
C SER A 86 -5.49 -2.61 5.86
N SER A 87 -4.62 -3.13 6.72
CA SER A 87 -4.93 -4.33 7.48
C SER A 87 -5.98 -4.04 8.57
N SER A 88 -6.92 -4.96 8.80
CA SER A 88 -7.92 -4.85 9.88
C SER A 88 -7.34 -5.30 11.22
N LEU A 89 -6.37 -4.54 11.75
CA LEU A 89 -5.67 -4.85 12.99
C LEU A 89 -5.56 -3.63 13.91
N GLY A 90 -5.90 -3.81 15.19
CA GLY A 90 -5.68 -2.82 16.25
C GLY A 90 -6.24 -1.44 15.90
N ALA A 91 -5.45 -0.39 16.19
CA ALA A 91 -5.82 1.00 15.96
C ALA A 91 -6.16 1.32 14.49
N MET A 92 -5.67 0.53 13.52
CA MET A 92 -6.02 0.73 12.11
C MET A 92 -7.48 0.39 11.83
N ALA A 93 -8.01 -0.64 12.50
CA ALA A 93 -9.42 -1.03 12.38
C ALA A 93 -10.38 0.00 13.00
N GLU A 94 -9.90 0.84 13.91
CA GLU A 94 -10.66 1.93 14.52
C GLU A 94 -10.65 3.20 13.68
N LEU A 95 -9.60 3.43 12.89
CA LEU A 95 -9.45 4.62 12.06
C LEU A 95 -10.13 4.50 10.70
N VAL A 96 -10.12 3.30 10.10
CA VAL A 96 -10.65 3.05 8.76
C VAL A 96 -12.09 2.56 8.85
N GLU A 97 -12.99 3.18 8.09
CA GLU A 97 -14.37 2.74 7.93
C GLU A 97 -14.50 2.04 6.58
N ASP A 98 -14.71 0.72 6.62
CA ASP A 98 -14.72 -0.13 5.43
C ASP A 98 -15.80 0.29 4.42
N GLY A 99 -15.39 0.42 3.15
CA GLY A 99 -16.23 0.89 2.05
C GLY A 99 -16.55 2.38 2.07
N LYS A 100 -16.05 3.16 3.05
CA LYS A 100 -16.30 4.61 3.15
C LYS A 100 -15.02 5.43 3.13
N THR A 101 -14.13 5.23 4.10
CA THR A 101 -12.83 5.92 4.17
C THR A 101 -11.67 5.04 3.71
N GLY A 102 -11.93 3.77 3.44
CA GLY A 102 -10.92 2.83 3.01
C GLY A 102 -11.46 1.43 2.78
N LEU A 103 -10.54 0.49 2.61
CA LEU A 103 -10.83 -0.94 2.49
C LEU A 103 -9.90 -1.74 3.39
N PHE A 104 -10.41 -2.83 3.94
CA PHE A 104 -9.58 -3.78 4.65
C PHE A 104 -9.07 -4.92 3.77
N LEU A 105 -7.82 -5.31 3.99
CA LEU A 105 -7.27 -6.58 3.53
C LEU A 105 -6.86 -7.45 4.72
N GLU A 106 -7.04 -8.76 4.59
CA GLU A 106 -6.63 -9.73 5.59
C GLU A 106 -5.11 -9.71 5.78
N PRO A 107 -4.61 -9.59 7.02
CA PRO A 107 -3.18 -9.64 7.32
C PRO A 107 -2.55 -10.93 6.82
N GLY A 108 -1.38 -10.82 6.18
CA GLY A 108 -0.63 -11.99 5.70
C GLY A 108 -1.23 -12.70 4.48
N ASN A 109 -2.38 -12.27 3.96
CA ASN A 109 -2.94 -12.82 2.71
C ASN A 109 -3.61 -11.77 1.79
N PRO A 110 -2.87 -10.73 1.37
CA PRO A 110 -3.43 -9.63 0.57
C PRO A 110 -3.85 -10.07 -0.85
N VAL A 111 -3.18 -11.07 -1.44
CA VAL A 111 -3.45 -11.52 -2.81
C VAL A 111 -4.83 -12.18 -2.94
N LYS A 112 -5.26 -12.98 -1.95
CA LYS A 112 -6.57 -13.65 -1.96
C LYS A 112 -7.72 -12.64 -1.93
N GLU A 113 -7.54 -11.54 -1.21
CA GLU A 113 -8.57 -10.50 -1.06
C GLU A 113 -8.70 -9.64 -2.33
N ILE A 114 -7.59 -9.27 -2.97
CA ILE A 114 -7.61 -8.49 -4.23
C ILE A 114 -8.39 -9.22 -5.34
N LEU A 115 -8.36 -10.55 -5.38
CA LEU A 115 -9.12 -11.33 -6.36
C LEU A 115 -10.65 -11.24 -6.18
N LYS A 116 -11.15 -10.80 -5.03
CA LYS A 116 -12.60 -10.62 -4.78
C LYS A 116 -13.16 -9.36 -5.45
N PHE A 117 -12.29 -8.41 -5.81
CA PHE A 117 -12.66 -7.13 -6.43
C PHE A 117 -12.59 -7.18 -7.97
N ARG A 118 -12.65 -8.39 -8.56
CA ARG A 118 -12.67 -8.62 -10.01
C ARG A 118 -14.09 -8.77 -10.55
#